data_AF-A0A9E2R639-F1
#
_entry.id   AF-A0A9E2R639-F1
#
_cell.length_a   1.000
_cell.length_b   1.000
_cell.length_c   1.000
_cell.angle_alpha   90.00
_cell.angle_beta   90.00
_cell.angle_gamma   90.00
#
_symmetry.space_group_name_H-M   'P 1'
#
loop_
_entity.id
_entity.type
_entity.pdbx_description
1 polymer ?
#
loop_
_entity_poly.entity_id
_entity_poly.type
_entity_poly.pdbx_seq_one_letter_code
_entity_poly.pdbx_strand_id
1 'polypeptide(L)'
;MKTKPWRVWLFLLLSGLVAASSPAQNPASPDLWGLAQRHHSVHRFSTLFTAQDVRSSLGTDAGLDRALDWCRRTGVTKVYLEEFRDGYQAERATLLHAKDRFRNAGFLVSGCVTTTAIGKSSTGWRNTIACYTDPPTQEHVQAIFEYAASLFDEIMIDDFWFTDCTCSECDAARRARTVTVGGQTFPVAGDTWEDYRRELMARVSQIRVLGAARKVNPRVKIIIKYPQW
;
A
#
# COMPACT_ATOMS: atom_id res chain seq x y z
N MET A 1 -64.09 -77.05 -25.03
CA MET A 1 -62.92 -76.22 -25.43
C MET A 1 -63.41 -74.79 -25.66
N LYS A 2 -63.13 -73.87 -24.72
CA LYS A 2 -63.55 -72.46 -24.78
C LYS A 2 -62.40 -71.61 -25.33
N THR A 3 -62.58 -71.05 -26.53
CA THR A 3 -61.67 -70.08 -27.15
C THR A 3 -62.05 -68.66 -26.69
N LYS A 4 -61.07 -67.88 -26.24
CA LYS A 4 -61.17 -66.43 -25.97
C LYS A 4 -60.17 -65.70 -26.87
N PRO A 5 -60.56 -64.64 -27.60
CA PRO A 5 -59.63 -63.77 -28.30
C PRO A 5 -59.46 -62.42 -27.56
N TRP A 6 -58.21 -61.91 -27.51
CA TRP A 6 -57.83 -60.49 -27.29
C TRP A 6 -56.30 -60.44 -27.06
N ARG A 7 -55.51 -59.44 -27.43
CA ARG A 7 -55.74 -58.06 -27.91
C ARG A 7 -54.40 -57.61 -28.53
N VAL A 8 -54.43 -56.91 -29.67
CA VAL A 8 -53.24 -56.26 -30.25
C VAL A 8 -52.92 -55.01 -29.42
N TRP A 9 -51.67 -54.88 -28.97
CA TRP A 9 -51.19 -53.69 -28.27
C TRP A 9 -50.70 -52.66 -29.30
N LEU A 10 -51.34 -51.49 -29.29
CA LEU A 10 -50.94 -50.31 -30.06
C LEU A 10 -49.79 -49.61 -29.30
N PHE A 11 -48.59 -49.57 -29.88
CA PHE A 11 -47.49 -48.77 -29.36
C PHE A 11 -47.72 -47.29 -29.73
N LEU A 12 -48.07 -46.47 -28.73
CA LEU A 12 -48.06 -45.02 -28.83
C LEU A 12 -46.63 -44.51 -28.65
N LEU A 13 -46.04 -43.95 -29.71
CA LEU A 13 -44.80 -43.19 -29.66
C LEU A 13 -45.04 -41.88 -28.88
N LEU A 14 -44.45 -41.76 -27.70
CA LEU A 14 -44.36 -40.50 -26.97
C LEU A 14 -43.43 -39.55 -27.72
N SER A 15 -43.99 -38.54 -28.38
CA SER A 15 -43.27 -37.33 -28.78
C SER A 15 -43.04 -36.46 -27.55
N GLY A 16 -41.88 -36.63 -26.91
CA GLY A 16 -41.43 -35.76 -25.83
C GLY A 16 -41.07 -34.37 -26.37
N LEU A 17 -41.85 -33.36 -25.98
CA LEU A 17 -41.44 -31.96 -26.07
C LEU A 17 -40.25 -31.73 -25.14
N VAL A 18 -39.04 -31.68 -25.69
CA VAL A 18 -37.88 -31.14 -24.99
C VAL A 18 -38.08 -29.63 -24.90
N ALA A 19 -38.57 -29.17 -23.76
CA ALA A 19 -38.51 -27.75 -23.43
C ALA A 19 -37.03 -27.37 -23.36
N ALA A 20 -36.57 -26.53 -24.31
CA ALA A 20 -35.25 -25.93 -24.26
C ALA A 20 -35.17 -25.09 -22.98
N SER A 21 -34.48 -25.60 -21.95
CA SER A 21 -34.13 -24.83 -20.78
C SER A 21 -33.24 -23.67 -21.23
N SER A 22 -33.73 -22.45 -21.07
CA SER A 22 -32.89 -21.26 -21.20
C SER A 22 -31.69 -21.42 -20.26
N PRO A 23 -30.45 -21.09 -20.68
CA PRO A 23 -29.32 -21.13 -19.78
C PRO A 23 -29.66 -20.26 -18.57
N ALA A 24 -29.60 -20.85 -17.38
CA ALA A 24 -29.76 -20.13 -16.13
C ALA A 24 -28.79 -18.94 -16.16
N GLN A 25 -29.34 -17.71 -16.11
CA GLN A 25 -28.52 -16.53 -15.90
C GLN A 25 -27.73 -16.76 -14.61
N ASN A 26 -26.41 -16.79 -14.70
CA ASN A 26 -25.56 -16.75 -13.51
C ASN A 26 -26.05 -15.58 -12.65
N PRO A 27 -26.28 -15.74 -11.34
CA PRO A 27 -26.64 -14.62 -10.50
C PRO A 27 -25.58 -13.54 -10.70
N ALA A 28 -26.01 -12.33 -11.06
CA ALA A 28 -25.11 -11.22 -11.30
C ALA A 28 -24.16 -11.11 -10.09
N SER A 29 -22.86 -11.09 -10.35
CA SER A 29 -21.86 -10.91 -9.29
C SER A 29 -22.29 -9.73 -8.41
N PRO A 30 -22.25 -9.86 -7.07
CA PRO A 30 -22.71 -8.80 -6.20
C PRO A 30 -22.00 -7.49 -6.54
N ASP A 31 -22.75 -6.38 -6.54
CA ASP A 31 -22.20 -5.04 -6.69
C ASP A 31 -21.35 -4.70 -5.46
N LEU A 32 -20.10 -5.17 -5.47
CA LEU A 32 -19.15 -4.99 -4.37
C LEU A 32 -18.81 -3.52 -4.18
N TRP A 33 -18.79 -2.72 -5.25
CA TRP A 33 -18.57 -1.29 -5.16
C TRP A 33 -19.69 -0.61 -4.38
N GLY A 34 -20.95 -0.83 -4.76
CA GLY A 34 -22.10 -0.26 -4.06
C GLY A 34 -22.17 -0.73 -2.60
N LEU A 35 -21.86 -1.99 -2.32
CA LEU A 35 -21.80 -2.50 -0.95
C LEU A 35 -20.69 -1.82 -0.13
N ALA A 36 -19.48 -1.73 -0.67
CA ALA A 36 -18.35 -1.08 0.00
C ALA A 36 -18.63 0.40 0.26
N GLN A 37 -19.25 1.10 -0.70
CA GLN A 37 -19.66 2.49 -0.54
C GLN A 37 -20.71 2.68 0.56
N ARG A 38 -21.69 1.77 0.70
CA ARG A 38 -22.69 1.87 1.78
C ARG A 38 -22.13 1.64 3.17
N HIS A 39 -21.09 0.80 3.30
CA HIS A 39 -20.57 0.36 4.60
C HIS A 39 -19.17 0.89 4.94
N HIS A 40 -18.62 1.82 4.15
CA HIS A 40 -17.25 2.32 4.32
C HIS A 40 -16.97 2.95 5.68
N SER A 41 -18.00 3.41 6.41
CA SER A 41 -17.87 3.98 7.76
C SER A 41 -17.64 2.91 8.82
N VAL A 42 -18.06 1.68 8.57
CA VAL A 42 -17.85 0.52 9.44
C VAL A 42 -16.54 -0.17 9.09
N HIS A 43 -16.34 -0.47 7.81
CA HIS A 43 -15.12 -1.12 7.32
C HIS A 43 -14.77 -0.64 5.92
N ARG A 44 -13.49 -0.35 5.71
CA ARG A 44 -12.98 0.16 4.44
C ARG A 44 -11.82 -0.69 3.95
N PHE A 45 -11.98 -1.22 2.74
CA PHE A 45 -10.88 -1.87 2.02
C PHE A 45 -10.02 -0.83 1.31
N SER A 46 -8.71 -0.95 1.50
CA SER A 46 -7.71 -0.17 0.80
C SER A 46 -6.69 -1.06 0.12
N THR A 47 -6.11 -0.57 -0.97
CA THR A 47 -4.96 -1.20 -1.63
C THR A 47 -3.81 -0.21 -1.77
N LEU A 48 -2.60 -0.72 -2.02
CA LEU A 48 -1.40 0.05 -2.30
C LEU A 48 -0.99 -0.21 -3.75
N PHE A 49 -0.74 0.86 -4.51
CA PHE A 49 0.00 0.78 -5.77
C PHE A 49 1.45 1.13 -5.47
N THR A 50 2.35 0.18 -5.71
CA THR A 50 3.80 0.39 -5.48
C THR A 50 4.34 1.50 -6.37
N ALA A 51 5.50 2.08 -6.05
CA ALA A 51 6.09 3.15 -6.83
C ALA A 51 6.31 2.68 -8.29
N GLN A 52 6.68 1.41 -8.45
CA GLN A 52 6.82 0.76 -9.75
C GLN A 52 5.47 0.61 -10.46
N ASP A 53 4.38 0.27 -9.75
CA ASP A 53 3.03 0.23 -10.32
C ASP A 53 2.51 1.62 -10.70
N VAL A 54 2.84 2.67 -9.93
CA VAL A 54 2.53 4.05 -10.32
C VAL A 54 3.11 4.33 -11.71
N ARG A 55 4.34 3.92 -11.97
CA ARG A 55 4.97 4.05 -13.29
C ARG A 55 4.34 3.13 -14.34
N SER A 56 4.25 1.82 -14.08
CA SER A 56 3.92 0.81 -15.10
C SER A 56 2.42 0.66 -15.33
N SER A 57 1.63 0.68 -14.26
CA SER A 57 0.20 0.41 -14.27
C SER A 57 -0.62 1.70 -14.33
N LEU A 58 -0.14 2.79 -13.71
CA LEU A 58 -0.87 4.06 -13.64
C LEU A 58 -0.31 5.14 -14.58
N GLY A 59 0.75 4.86 -15.33
CA GLY A 59 1.40 5.79 -16.25
C GLY A 59 0.62 6.11 -17.53
N THR A 60 -0.51 5.44 -17.79
CA THR A 60 -1.35 5.68 -18.97
C THR A 60 -2.83 5.69 -18.59
N ASP A 61 -3.66 6.40 -19.36
CA ASP A 61 -5.11 6.45 -19.09
C ASP A 61 -5.76 5.08 -19.14
N ALA A 62 -5.38 4.24 -20.11
CA ALA A 62 -5.90 2.87 -20.21
C ALA A 62 -5.47 2.00 -19.02
N GLY A 63 -4.25 2.21 -18.49
CA GLY A 63 -3.79 1.55 -17.27
C GLY A 63 -4.58 1.96 -16.04
N LEU A 64 -4.81 3.27 -15.89
CA LEU A 64 -5.67 3.84 -14.86
C LEU A 64 -7.11 3.32 -14.93
N ASP A 65 -7.69 3.21 -16.13
CA ASP A 65 -9.04 2.66 -16.31
C ASP A 65 -9.13 1.22 -15.79
N ARG A 66 -8.13 0.39 -16.11
CA ARG A 66 -8.06 -0.98 -15.60
C ARG A 66 -7.89 -1.02 -14.08
N ALA A 67 -7.07 -0.15 -13.50
CA ALA A 67 -6.87 -0.07 -12.07
C ALA A 67 -8.16 0.35 -11.33
N LEU A 68 -8.87 1.35 -11.86
CA LEU A 68 -10.16 1.81 -11.35
C LEU A 68 -11.22 0.71 -11.40
N ASP A 69 -11.33 0.02 -12.54
CA ASP A 69 -12.24 -1.12 -12.71
C ASP A 69 -11.92 -2.24 -11.72
N TRP A 70 -10.66 -2.63 -11.60
CA TRP A 70 -10.23 -3.66 -10.65
C TRP A 70 -10.58 -3.28 -9.21
N CYS A 71 -10.31 -2.05 -8.78
CA CYS A 71 -10.66 -1.59 -7.44
C CYS A 71 -12.18 -1.65 -7.20
N ARG A 72 -13.01 -1.25 -8.17
CA ARG A 72 -14.47 -1.33 -8.06
C ARG A 72 -14.95 -2.78 -7.95
N ARG A 73 -14.45 -3.66 -8.82
CA ARG A 73 -14.81 -5.09 -8.82
C ARG A 73 -14.35 -5.83 -7.58
N THR A 74 -13.43 -5.27 -6.79
CA THR A 74 -12.93 -5.87 -5.55
C THR A 74 -13.43 -5.16 -4.29
N GLY A 75 -14.26 -4.11 -4.41
CA GLY A 75 -14.80 -3.37 -3.27
C GLY A 75 -13.77 -2.48 -2.56
N VAL A 76 -12.59 -2.23 -3.16
CA VAL A 76 -11.61 -1.27 -2.67
C VAL A 76 -12.18 0.14 -2.82
N THR A 77 -12.15 0.97 -1.78
CA THR A 77 -12.66 2.36 -1.82
C THR A 77 -11.62 3.40 -1.40
N LYS A 78 -10.43 2.96 -1.00
CA LYS A 78 -9.27 3.81 -0.75
C LYS A 78 -8.04 3.23 -1.42
N VAL A 79 -7.20 4.10 -1.96
CA VAL A 79 -5.91 3.69 -2.54
C VAL A 79 -4.79 4.50 -1.89
N TYR A 80 -3.66 3.84 -1.71
CA TYR A 80 -2.39 4.47 -1.42
C TYR A 80 -1.56 4.48 -2.70
N LEU A 81 -1.05 5.65 -3.08
CA LEU A 81 -0.17 5.81 -4.24
C LEU A 81 1.24 6.01 -3.71
N GLU A 82 2.12 5.06 -3.97
CA GLU A 82 3.45 5.07 -3.36
C GLU A 82 4.40 6.03 -4.06
N GLU A 83 4.98 6.96 -3.30
CA GLU A 83 5.92 7.94 -3.82
C GLU A 83 7.35 7.41 -3.91
N PHE A 84 7.71 6.43 -3.08
CA PHE A 84 9.07 5.89 -3.03
C PHE A 84 9.10 4.44 -2.55
N ARG A 85 9.91 3.61 -3.23
CA ARG A 85 10.24 2.23 -2.85
C ARG A 85 11.53 1.78 -3.52
N ASP A 86 12.37 1.04 -2.80
CA ASP A 86 13.58 0.38 -3.32
C ASP A 86 14.52 1.33 -4.08
N GLY A 87 14.74 2.52 -3.54
CA GLY A 87 15.61 3.52 -4.17
C GLY A 87 14.99 4.24 -5.37
N TYR A 88 13.74 3.93 -5.74
CA TYR A 88 13.02 4.56 -6.83
C TYR A 88 11.97 5.54 -6.30
N GLN A 89 11.97 6.77 -6.82
CA GLN A 89 10.95 7.78 -6.57
C GLN A 89 10.00 7.88 -7.77
N ALA A 90 8.70 7.71 -7.54
CA ALA A 90 7.68 7.83 -8.58
C ALA A 90 7.52 9.28 -9.07
N GLU A 91 7.26 9.46 -10.36
CA GLU A 91 7.21 10.78 -10.98
C GLU A 91 6.00 11.60 -10.52
N ARG A 92 6.23 12.89 -10.26
CA ARG A 92 5.21 13.83 -9.76
C ARG A 92 4.00 13.90 -10.66
N ALA A 93 4.22 14.02 -11.97
CA ALA A 93 3.14 14.15 -12.95
C ALA A 93 2.22 12.93 -12.92
N THR A 94 2.81 11.73 -12.89
CA THR A 94 2.07 10.47 -12.82
C THR A 94 1.31 10.33 -11.50
N LEU A 95 1.92 10.66 -10.37
CA LEU A 95 1.25 10.65 -9.06
C LEU A 95 0.05 11.60 -9.01
N LEU A 96 0.21 12.83 -9.50
CA LEU A 96 -0.87 13.81 -9.53
C LEU A 96 -2.00 13.40 -10.47
N HIS A 97 -1.68 12.91 -11.67
CA HIS A 97 -2.68 12.42 -12.61
C HIS A 97 -3.47 11.24 -12.03
N ALA A 98 -2.76 10.24 -11.48
CA ALA A 98 -3.40 9.10 -10.83
C ALA A 98 -4.28 9.54 -9.64
N LYS A 99 -3.76 10.41 -8.78
CA LYS A 99 -4.49 10.96 -7.64
C LYS A 99 -5.80 11.62 -8.06
N ASP A 100 -5.78 12.47 -9.08
CA ASP A 100 -6.97 13.18 -9.55
C ASP A 100 -7.96 12.21 -10.20
N ARG A 101 -7.48 11.25 -11.00
CA ARG A 101 -8.30 10.20 -11.62
C ARG A 101 -9.03 9.34 -10.58
N PHE A 102 -8.34 8.91 -9.53
CA PHE A 102 -8.97 8.16 -8.43
C PHE A 102 -9.95 9.02 -7.63
N ARG A 103 -9.60 10.27 -7.29
CA ARG A 103 -10.51 11.18 -6.57
C ARG A 103 -11.79 11.47 -7.36
N ASN A 104 -11.66 11.79 -8.64
CA ASN A 104 -12.80 12.04 -9.53
C ASN A 104 -13.69 10.79 -9.70
N ALA A 105 -13.12 9.60 -9.54
CA ALA A 105 -13.84 8.34 -9.56
C ALA A 105 -14.48 7.94 -8.22
N GLY A 106 -14.36 8.77 -7.18
CA GLY A 106 -15.00 8.58 -5.86
C GLY A 106 -14.15 7.81 -4.84
N PHE A 107 -12.85 7.67 -5.07
CA PHE A 107 -11.94 7.00 -4.12
C PHE A 107 -11.34 8.00 -3.14
N LEU A 108 -11.05 7.53 -1.92
CA LEU A 108 -10.08 8.20 -1.07
C LEU A 108 -8.66 7.88 -1.55
N VAL A 109 -7.78 8.88 -1.50
CA VAL A 109 -6.42 8.75 -2.01
C VAL A 109 -5.45 9.37 -1.01
N SER A 110 -4.47 8.56 -0.60
CA SER A 110 -3.38 8.93 0.30
C SER A 110 -2.03 8.54 -0.33
N GLY A 111 -0.94 9.12 0.18
CA GLY A 111 0.43 8.76 -0.19
C GLY A 111 0.95 7.55 0.59
N CYS A 112 2.00 6.90 0.09
CA CYS A 112 2.74 5.86 0.80
C CYS A 112 4.25 5.91 0.52
N VAL A 113 5.06 5.80 1.55
CA VAL A 113 6.51 5.69 1.42
C VAL A 113 6.96 4.35 2.00
N THR A 114 7.59 3.53 1.16
CA THR A 114 8.30 2.32 1.62
C THR A 114 9.78 2.64 1.72
N THR A 115 10.28 2.69 2.95
CA THR A 115 11.62 3.21 3.27
C THR A 115 12.73 2.18 3.05
N THR A 116 12.75 1.57 1.87
CA THR A 116 13.73 0.57 1.46
C THR A 116 14.77 1.15 0.51
N ALA A 117 16.00 0.64 0.61
CA ALA A 117 17.16 1.06 -0.16
C ALA A 117 17.40 2.59 -0.13
N ILE A 118 17.17 3.23 1.02
CA ILE A 118 17.50 4.64 1.22
C ILE A 118 18.97 4.78 1.62
N GLY A 119 19.77 5.43 0.78
CA GLY A 119 21.12 5.85 1.15
C GLY A 119 22.04 4.71 1.58
N LYS A 120 22.76 4.88 2.69
CA LYS A 120 23.70 3.88 3.22
C LYS A 120 22.93 2.67 3.75
N SER A 121 23.27 1.48 3.25
CA SER A 121 22.69 0.22 3.73
C SER A 121 23.04 -0.07 5.20
N SER A 122 22.11 -0.71 5.89
CA SER A 122 22.37 -1.34 7.19
C SER A 122 23.24 -2.59 7.04
N THR A 123 23.73 -3.11 8.17
CA THR A 123 24.66 -4.25 8.20
C THR A 123 23.99 -5.61 8.10
N GLY A 124 22.76 -5.78 8.60
CA GLY A 124 22.04 -7.06 8.56
C GLY A 124 21.14 -7.19 7.33
N TRP A 125 20.06 -6.41 7.23
CA TRP A 125 19.14 -6.36 6.08
C TRP A 125 19.72 -5.53 4.93
N ARG A 126 20.91 -5.93 4.46
CA ARG A 126 21.68 -5.26 3.42
C ARG A 126 20.84 -4.97 2.19
N ASN A 127 21.11 -3.85 1.53
CA ASN A 127 20.41 -3.37 0.33
C ASN A 127 18.90 -3.08 0.50
N THR A 128 18.32 -3.35 1.68
CA THR A 128 16.90 -3.12 1.95
C THR A 128 16.74 -2.07 3.03
N ILE A 129 17.34 -2.27 4.20
CA ILE A 129 17.19 -1.35 5.34
C ILE A 129 18.34 -0.36 5.36
N ALA A 130 18.04 0.87 5.76
CA ALA A 130 18.99 1.96 5.80
C ALA A 130 19.70 2.09 7.16
N CYS A 131 20.88 2.70 7.13
CA CYS A 131 21.62 3.16 8.29
C CYS A 131 21.27 4.62 8.59
N TYR A 132 20.37 4.88 9.53
CA TYR A 132 19.92 6.26 9.81
C TYR A 132 20.88 7.12 10.64
N THR A 133 21.99 6.56 11.11
CA THR A 133 23.10 7.33 11.70
C THR A 133 23.86 8.14 10.64
N ASP A 134 23.77 7.71 9.37
CA ASP A 134 24.42 8.35 8.25
C ASP A 134 23.70 9.66 7.85
N PRO A 135 24.38 10.83 7.87
CA PRO A 135 23.74 12.11 7.56
C PRO A 135 23.15 12.20 6.15
N PRO A 136 23.83 11.76 5.07
CA PRO A 136 23.23 11.74 3.72
C PRO A 136 21.94 10.90 3.65
N THR A 137 21.89 9.78 4.37
CA THR A 137 20.67 8.96 4.49
C THR A 137 19.54 9.74 5.16
N GLN A 138 19.83 10.47 6.25
CA GLN A 138 18.83 11.32 6.91
C GLN A 138 18.30 12.45 6.01
N GLU A 139 19.17 13.05 5.19
CA GLU A 139 18.80 14.08 4.23
C GLU A 139 17.92 13.52 3.11
N HIS A 140 18.23 12.32 2.62
CA HIS A 140 17.41 11.65 1.62
C HIS A 140 16.01 11.29 2.17
N VAL A 141 15.92 10.79 3.42
CA VAL A 141 14.63 10.60 4.10
C VAL A 141 13.83 11.90 4.11
N GLN A 142 14.46 13.01 4.50
CA GLN A 142 13.79 14.31 4.53
C GLN A 142 13.26 14.71 3.15
N ALA A 143 14.07 14.59 2.10
CA ALA A 143 13.66 14.92 0.75
C ALA A 143 12.45 14.08 0.28
N ILE A 144 12.41 12.78 0.60
CA ILE A 144 11.29 11.89 0.27
C ILE A 144 10.00 12.35 0.96
N PHE A 145 10.05 12.70 2.25
CA PHE A 145 8.85 13.10 2.98
C PHE A 145 8.40 14.53 2.68
N GLU A 146 9.31 15.44 2.34
CA GLU A 146 8.96 16.76 1.80
C GLU A 146 8.25 16.62 0.45
N TYR A 147 8.77 15.74 -0.42
CA TYR A 147 8.16 15.41 -1.70
C TYR A 147 6.74 14.85 -1.51
N ALA A 148 6.58 13.81 -0.71
CA ALA A 148 5.28 13.19 -0.42
C ALA A 148 4.29 14.20 0.20
N ALA A 149 4.73 15.01 1.17
CA ALA A 149 3.87 16.00 1.83
C ALA A 149 3.41 17.15 0.90
N SER A 150 4.18 17.43 -0.15
CA SER A 150 3.77 18.38 -1.19
C SER A 150 2.67 17.83 -2.11
N LEU A 151 2.41 16.52 -2.06
CA LEU A 151 1.46 15.82 -2.93
C LEU A 151 0.23 15.32 -2.15
N PHE A 152 0.37 14.89 -0.90
CA PHE A 152 -0.71 14.28 -0.13
C PHE A 152 -0.84 14.87 1.28
N ASP A 153 -2.08 14.94 1.78
CA ASP A 153 -2.39 15.36 3.15
C ASP A 153 -2.30 14.19 4.16
N GLU A 154 -2.23 12.95 3.69
CA GLU A 154 -2.05 11.76 4.50
C GLU A 154 -1.07 10.82 3.82
N ILE A 155 -0.05 10.38 4.54
CA ILE A 155 1.03 9.52 4.03
C ILE A 155 1.21 8.36 5.01
N MET A 156 1.16 7.13 4.49
CA MET A 156 1.53 5.94 5.24
C MET A 156 3.01 5.63 5.04
N ILE A 157 3.73 5.32 6.11
CA ILE A 157 5.04 4.67 6.02
C ILE A 157 4.78 3.18 6.08
N ASP A 158 5.24 2.43 5.07
CA ASP A 158 5.13 0.97 5.05
C ASP A 158 5.96 0.33 6.18
N ASP A 159 5.83 -0.98 6.35
CA ASP A 159 6.35 -1.78 7.47
C ASP A 159 7.88 -1.93 7.54
N PHE A 160 8.61 -1.14 6.75
CA PHE A 160 10.08 -1.09 6.68
C PHE A 160 10.70 0.09 7.47
N TRP A 161 9.94 0.72 8.37
CA TRP A 161 10.43 1.84 9.19
C TRP A 161 11.19 1.41 10.45
N PHE A 162 12.36 0.80 10.25
CA PHE A 162 13.26 0.38 11.32
C PHE A 162 14.72 0.38 10.85
N THR A 163 15.66 0.16 11.76
CA THR A 163 17.05 -0.15 11.39
C THR A 163 17.61 -1.25 12.29
N ASP A 164 18.36 -2.15 11.68
CA ASP A 164 19.13 -3.20 12.32
C ASP A 164 20.64 -2.93 12.24
N CYS A 165 21.03 -1.72 11.83
CA CYS A 165 22.44 -1.40 11.59
C CYS A 165 23.31 -1.55 12.84
N THR A 166 24.51 -2.08 12.64
CA THR A 166 25.58 -2.27 13.62
C THR A 166 26.95 -1.86 13.07
N CYS A 167 26.98 -0.93 12.11
CA CYS A 167 28.26 -0.44 11.55
C CYS A 167 29.07 0.30 12.62
N SER A 168 30.35 0.54 12.33
CA SER A 168 31.27 1.17 13.28
C SER A 168 30.79 2.54 13.77
N GLU A 169 30.11 3.33 12.92
CA GLU A 169 29.55 4.62 13.33
C GLU A 169 28.36 4.45 14.28
N CYS A 170 27.44 3.53 13.99
CA CYS A 170 26.33 3.20 14.90
C CYS A 170 26.83 2.69 16.25
N ASP A 171 27.84 1.83 16.23
CA ASP A 171 28.42 1.22 17.41
C ASP A 171 29.20 2.24 18.27
N ALA A 172 29.91 3.17 17.64
CA ALA A 172 30.53 4.30 18.32
C ALA A 172 29.49 5.23 18.98
N ALA A 173 28.42 5.58 18.27
CA ALA A 173 27.35 6.42 18.79
C ALA A 173 26.58 5.74 19.94
N ARG A 174 26.29 4.43 19.82
CA ARG A 174 25.71 3.60 20.89
C ARG A 174 26.57 3.62 22.15
N ARG A 175 27.88 3.35 22.03
CA ARG A 175 28.81 3.40 23.17
C ARG A 175 28.91 4.79 23.79
N ALA A 176 28.87 5.83 22.96
CA ALA A 176 28.81 7.21 23.42
C ALA A 176 27.47 7.58 24.08
N ARG A 177 26.44 6.72 23.94
CA ARG A 177 25.06 6.94 24.38
C ARG A 177 24.48 8.24 23.82
N THR A 178 24.72 8.46 22.53
CA THR A 178 24.21 9.64 21.82
C THR A 178 23.66 9.27 20.45
N VAL A 179 22.68 10.04 19.98
CA VAL A 179 22.24 10.04 18.59
C VAL A 179 22.32 11.45 18.03
N THR A 180 22.78 11.60 16.79
CA THR A 180 22.82 12.89 16.11
C THR A 180 21.87 12.88 14.91
N VAL A 181 20.86 13.73 14.94
CA VAL A 181 19.86 13.86 13.88
C VAL A 181 19.62 15.32 13.58
N GLY A 182 19.71 15.71 12.31
CA GLY A 182 19.45 17.11 11.91
C GLY A 182 20.43 18.12 12.52
N GLY A 183 21.67 17.70 12.80
CA GLY A 183 22.69 18.52 13.46
C GLY A 183 22.50 18.67 14.98
N GLN A 184 21.49 18.04 15.56
CA GLN A 184 21.23 18.04 17.00
C GLN A 184 21.63 16.70 17.61
N THR A 185 22.24 16.73 18.80
CA THR A 185 22.67 15.53 19.55
C THR A 185 21.74 15.30 20.74
N PHE A 186 21.26 14.06 20.88
CA PHE A 186 20.34 13.64 21.93
C PHE A 186 20.97 12.53 22.78
N PRO A 187 20.74 12.52 24.11
CA PRO A 187 21.22 11.45 24.97
C PRO A 187 20.39 10.18 24.77
N VAL A 188 21.05 9.03 24.91
CA VAL A 188 20.43 7.70 24.91
C VAL A 188 20.44 7.17 26.34
N ALA A 189 19.33 6.53 26.77
CA ALA A 189 19.14 6.09 28.15
C ALA A 189 20.14 5.00 28.60
N GLY A 190 20.55 4.13 27.68
CA GLY A 190 21.46 3.02 27.92
C GLY A 190 22.39 2.79 26.74
N ASP A 191 23.21 1.75 26.83
CA ASP A 191 24.16 1.36 25.79
C ASP A 191 23.72 0.11 25.02
N THR A 192 22.49 -0.37 25.22
CA THR A 192 21.96 -1.49 24.43
C THR A 192 21.67 -1.05 22.99
N TRP A 193 21.55 -2.02 22.06
CA TRP A 193 21.16 -1.70 20.68
C TRP A 193 19.72 -1.19 20.61
N GLU A 194 18.86 -1.71 21.47
CA GLU A 194 17.46 -1.34 21.61
C GLU A 194 17.32 0.12 22.05
N ASP A 195 18.09 0.54 23.06
CA ASP A 195 18.10 1.93 23.53
C ASP A 195 18.53 2.88 22.43
N TYR A 196 19.64 2.56 21.76
CA TYR A 196 20.19 3.38 20.67
C TYR A 196 19.22 3.50 19.49
N ARG A 197 18.73 2.36 18.97
CA ARG A 197 17.87 2.33 17.78
C ARG A 197 16.51 2.98 18.05
N ARG A 198 15.95 2.78 19.25
CA ARG A 198 14.68 3.42 19.64
C ARG A 198 14.82 4.94 19.67
N GLU A 199 15.87 5.46 20.29
CA GLU A 199 16.12 6.91 20.33
C GLU A 199 16.40 7.45 18.91
N LEU A 200 17.26 6.77 18.14
CA LEU A 200 17.58 7.16 16.76
C LEU A 200 16.32 7.25 15.90
N MET A 201 15.52 6.18 15.86
CA MET A 201 14.31 6.13 15.03
C MET A 201 13.26 7.12 15.51
N ALA A 202 13.13 7.37 16.81
CA ALA A 202 12.25 8.40 17.34
C ALA A 202 12.66 9.80 16.85
N ARG A 203 13.96 10.14 16.92
CA ARG A 203 14.48 11.45 16.48
C ARG A 203 14.40 11.64 14.97
N VAL A 204 14.76 10.63 14.18
CA VAL A 204 14.61 10.67 12.72
C VAL A 204 13.15 10.86 12.34
N SER A 205 12.23 10.14 12.98
CA SER A 205 10.78 10.29 12.74
C SER A 205 10.27 11.69 13.09
N GLN A 206 10.70 12.25 14.22
CA GLN A 206 10.26 13.58 14.64
C GLN A 206 10.81 14.69 13.74
N ILE A 207 12.09 14.63 13.39
CA ILE A 207 12.81 15.74 12.74
C ILE A 207 12.73 15.61 11.21
N ARG A 208 13.15 14.46 10.68
CA ARG A 208 13.34 14.24 9.24
C ARG A 208 12.09 13.73 8.53
N VAL A 209 11.11 13.20 9.27
CA VAL A 209 9.83 12.76 8.70
C VAL A 209 8.72 13.75 9.03
N LEU A 210 8.22 13.75 10.27
CA LEU A 210 7.05 14.55 10.66
C LEU A 210 7.34 16.05 10.59
N GLY A 211 8.48 16.49 11.13
CA GLY A 211 8.90 17.89 11.13
C GLY A 211 9.11 18.43 9.72
N ALA A 212 9.83 17.68 8.89
CA ALA A 212 10.05 18.02 7.48
C ALA A 212 8.74 18.09 6.67
N ALA A 213 7.92 17.04 6.75
CA ALA A 213 6.63 16.99 6.07
C ALA A 213 5.72 18.17 6.47
N ARG A 214 5.66 18.52 7.76
CA ARG A 214 4.84 19.64 8.26
C ARG A 214 5.33 21.02 7.84
N LYS A 215 6.62 21.19 7.56
CA LYS A 215 7.13 22.44 6.97
C LYS A 215 6.57 22.68 5.58
N VAL A 216 6.36 21.60 4.81
CA VAL A 216 5.77 21.65 3.47
C VAL A 216 4.24 21.73 3.53
N ASN A 217 3.62 20.89 4.35
CA ASN A 217 2.17 20.83 4.53
C ASN A 217 1.82 20.72 6.03
N PRO A 218 1.45 21.84 6.69
CA PRO A 218 1.13 21.82 8.12
C PRO A 218 -0.03 20.90 8.53
N ARG A 219 -0.87 20.49 7.57
CA ARG A 219 -2.02 19.60 7.80
C ARG A 219 -1.71 18.13 7.58
N VAL A 220 -0.49 17.79 7.16
CA VAL A 220 -0.11 16.42 6.83
C VAL A 220 -0.28 15.48 8.03
N LYS A 221 -0.86 14.32 7.77
CA LYS A 221 -0.96 13.20 8.70
C LYS A 221 0.00 12.11 8.25
N ILE A 222 0.85 11.67 9.17
CA ILE A 222 1.75 10.54 8.93
C ILE A 222 1.21 9.34 9.71
N ILE A 223 1.03 8.21 9.01
CA ILE A 223 0.64 6.93 9.58
C ILE A 223 1.88 6.04 9.55
N ILE A 224 2.21 5.39 10.66
CA ILE A 224 3.27 4.37 10.72
C ILE A 224 2.60 3.00 10.70
N LYS A 225 2.83 2.21 9.65
CA LYS A 225 2.46 0.78 9.63
C LYS A 225 3.61 0.01 10.28
N TYR A 226 3.34 -0.67 11.39
CA TYR A 226 4.37 -1.48 12.06
C TYR A 226 4.60 -2.80 11.33
N PRO A 227 5.84 -3.35 11.39
CA PRO A 227 6.17 -4.73 11.01
C PRO A 227 5.08 -5.76 11.32
N GLN A 228 4.68 -6.53 10.31
CA GLN A 228 3.76 -7.69 10.45
C GLN A 228 4.35 -8.97 9.85
N TRP A 229 5.67 -9.11 9.91
CA TRP A 229 6.40 -10.31 9.48
C TRP A 229 6.68 -11.27 10.64
#